data_AF-A0A1F9QQG3-F1
#
_entry.id   AF-A0A1F9QQG3-F1
#
_cell.length_a   1.000
_cell.length_b   1.000
_cell.length_c   1.000
_cell.angle_alpha   90.00
_cell.angle_beta   90.00
_cell.angle_gamma   90.00
#
_symmetry.space_group_name_H-M   'P 1'
#
loop_
_entity.id
_entity.type
_entity.pdbx_description
1 polymer ?
#
loop_
_entity_poly.entity_id
_entity_poly.type
_entity_poly.pdbx_seq_one_letter_code
_entity_poly.pdbx_strand_id
1 'polypeptide(L)'
;MIKIFFSLILAAAGPVCAFELPAMNAAGVKEVVAVPAAPAAVKAPTQSVWMSVTSNPGFKEARANDWNNRIEAEVRGAGNGRFEVNLRTDQGYSWASINKSGSGYNIFGAGLNLYMSGGNSYYHVSGSYMENGKSVFVNVSLSGSGGANFNIYGQGLNLFASSGSINGWYDPELLPKKALAAVTAFILTLQVEAAQPGN
;
A
#
# COMPACT_ATOMS: atom_id res chain seq x y z
N MET A 1 -11.49 -65.10 18.68
CA MET A 1 -12.41 -64.79 19.80
C MET A 1 -11.76 -63.71 20.64
N ILE A 2 -12.36 -62.52 20.75
CA ILE A 2 -12.28 -61.57 21.88
C ILE A 2 -13.12 -60.33 21.49
N LYS A 3 -13.73 -59.74 22.51
CA LYS A 3 -15.03 -59.06 22.53
C LYS A 3 -14.98 -57.57 22.17
N ILE A 4 -16.10 -57.11 21.65
CA ILE A 4 -16.56 -55.73 21.38
C ILE A 4 -16.49 -54.85 22.64
N PHE A 5 -16.14 -53.56 22.47
CA PHE A 5 -16.80 -52.44 23.15
C PHE A 5 -16.88 -51.23 22.21
N PHE A 6 -18.07 -51.01 21.67
CA PHE A 6 -18.48 -49.80 20.95
C PHE A 6 -18.98 -48.81 22.01
N SER A 7 -18.33 -47.65 22.16
CA SER A 7 -18.83 -46.57 23.02
C SER A 7 -19.69 -45.63 22.18
N LEU A 8 -20.99 -45.66 22.45
CA LEU A 8 -22.04 -44.81 21.91
C LEU A 8 -21.92 -43.41 22.55
N ILE A 9 -21.60 -42.38 21.76
CA ILE A 9 -21.73 -40.98 22.22
C ILE A 9 -23.15 -40.52 21.89
N LEU A 10 -23.94 -40.36 22.94
CA LEU A 10 -25.30 -39.82 22.91
C LEU A 10 -25.22 -38.29 22.88
N ALA A 11 -25.53 -37.67 21.74
CA ALA A 11 -25.66 -36.22 21.64
C ALA A 11 -27.07 -35.81 22.06
N ALA A 12 -27.17 -35.05 23.15
CA ALA A 12 -28.40 -34.46 23.64
C ALA A 12 -28.88 -33.36 22.69
N ALA A 13 -30.10 -33.49 22.16
CA ALA A 13 -30.78 -32.44 21.41
C ALA A 13 -31.28 -31.37 22.39
N GLY A 14 -30.73 -30.16 22.28
CA GLY A 14 -31.27 -28.96 22.96
C GLY A 14 -32.49 -28.40 22.23
N PRO A 15 -33.36 -27.65 22.90
CA PRO A 15 -34.53 -27.05 22.28
C PRO A 15 -34.11 -25.95 21.30
N VAL A 16 -34.66 -26.00 20.09
CA VAL A 16 -34.54 -24.93 19.10
C VAL A 16 -35.46 -23.79 19.54
N CYS A 17 -34.89 -22.73 20.12
CA CYS A 17 -35.61 -21.49 20.32
C CYS A 17 -35.84 -20.85 18.94
N ALA A 18 -37.05 -21.00 18.41
CA ALA A 18 -37.51 -20.23 17.27
C ALA A 18 -37.56 -18.75 17.67
N PHE A 19 -36.73 -17.93 17.03
CA PHE A 19 -36.78 -16.47 17.14
C PHE A 19 -37.93 -15.99 16.25
N GLU A 20 -39.09 -15.69 16.84
CA GLU A 20 -40.17 -15.01 16.13
C GLU A 20 -39.79 -13.54 15.93
N LEU A 21 -39.65 -13.14 14.66
CA LEU A 21 -39.56 -11.74 14.28
C LEU A 21 -40.94 -11.10 14.48
N PRO A 22 -41.06 -9.97 15.21
CA PRO A 22 -42.33 -9.26 15.30
C PRO A 22 -42.75 -8.80 13.90
N ALA A 23 -43.96 -9.16 13.49
CA ALA A 23 -44.56 -8.69 12.25
C ALA A 23 -44.66 -7.16 12.28
N MET A 24 -43.80 -6.48 11.53
CA MET A 24 -43.88 -5.03 11.33
C MET A 24 -45.19 -4.69 10.63
N ASN A 25 -46.07 -4.00 11.34
CA ASN A 25 -47.30 -3.43 10.78
C ASN A 25 -46.94 -2.23 9.89
N ALA A 26 -47.05 -2.40 8.58
CA ALA A 26 -46.69 -1.39 7.57
C ALA A 26 -47.67 -0.19 7.50
N ALA A 27 -48.71 -0.13 8.33
CA ALA A 27 -49.70 0.94 8.31
C ALA A 27 -49.28 2.23 9.05
N GLY A 28 -48.06 2.28 9.63
CA GLY A 28 -47.57 3.40 10.45
C GLY A 28 -46.41 4.21 9.86
N VAL A 29 -46.02 3.99 8.59
CA VAL A 29 -44.90 4.72 7.97
C VAL A 29 -45.35 6.15 7.62
N LYS A 30 -45.26 7.02 8.62
CA LYS A 30 -45.35 8.47 8.47
C LYS A 30 -44.21 8.93 7.55
N GLU A 31 -44.58 9.72 6.54
CA GLU A 31 -43.74 10.47 5.61
C GLU A 31 -42.24 10.49 5.96
N VAL A 32 -41.44 9.86 5.09
CA VAL A 32 -39.98 10.02 5.09
C VAL A 32 -39.69 11.47 4.73
N VAL A 33 -39.47 12.29 5.76
CA VAL A 33 -38.94 13.64 5.60
C VAL A 33 -37.63 13.50 4.83
N ALA A 34 -37.57 14.10 3.64
CA ALA A 34 -36.38 14.10 2.81
C ALA A 34 -35.21 14.67 3.62
N VAL A 35 -34.28 13.80 4.02
CA VAL A 35 -33.01 14.21 4.59
C VAL A 35 -32.34 15.08 3.53
N PRO A 36 -32.05 16.36 3.81
CA PRO A 36 -31.36 17.20 2.84
C PRO A 36 -30.04 16.52 2.49
N ALA A 37 -29.79 16.37 1.18
CA ALA A 37 -28.56 15.79 0.67
C ALA A 37 -27.38 16.48 1.36
N ALA A 38 -26.57 15.69 2.08
CA ALA A 38 -25.35 16.20 2.68
C ALA A 38 -24.55 16.90 1.57
N PRO A 39 -24.05 18.14 1.79
CA PRO A 39 -23.23 18.80 0.79
C PRO A 39 -22.08 17.86 0.43
N ALA A 40 -21.85 17.69 -0.88
CA ALA A 40 -20.75 16.88 -1.39
C ALA A 40 -19.49 17.28 -0.64
N ALA A 41 -18.83 16.30 0.01
CA ALA A 41 -17.59 16.54 0.72
C ALA A 41 -16.64 17.29 -0.23
N VAL A 42 -16.15 18.43 0.23
CA VAL A 42 -15.18 19.24 -0.52
C VAL A 42 -13.97 18.33 -0.74
N LYS A 43 -13.81 17.83 -1.97
CA LYS A 43 -12.69 16.98 -2.37
C LYS A 43 -11.40 17.65 -1.93
N ALA A 44 -10.58 16.96 -1.13
CA ALA A 44 -9.28 17.51 -0.74
C ALA A 44 -8.49 17.94 -1.99
N PRO A 45 -7.82 19.10 -1.96
CA PRO A 45 -7.03 19.54 -3.08
C PRO A 45 -5.91 18.52 -3.31
N THR A 46 -5.74 18.10 -4.57
CA THR A 46 -4.56 17.39 -5.04
C THR A 46 -3.32 18.16 -4.61
N GLN A 47 -2.37 17.50 -3.95
CA GLN A 47 -1.16 18.12 -3.44
C GLN A 47 -0.01 17.92 -4.44
N SER A 48 0.79 18.96 -4.66
CA SER A 48 2.04 18.83 -5.39
C SER A 48 3.08 18.13 -4.52
N VAL A 49 3.91 17.30 -5.15
CA VAL A 49 5.05 16.65 -4.53
C VAL A 49 6.30 16.98 -5.34
N TRP A 50 7.38 17.28 -4.63
CA TRP A 50 8.70 17.46 -5.23
C TRP A 50 9.75 16.83 -4.32
N MET A 51 10.14 15.61 -4.66
CA MET A 51 11.20 14.89 -3.96
C MET A 51 12.51 15.04 -4.72
N SER A 52 13.56 15.50 -4.03
CA SER A 52 14.93 15.40 -4.54
C SER A 52 15.44 13.98 -4.31
N VAL A 53 16.00 13.37 -5.37
CA VAL A 53 16.60 12.02 -5.30
C VAL A 53 18.11 12.14 -5.23
N THR A 54 18.71 11.45 -4.27
CA THR A 54 20.16 11.30 -4.14
C THR A 54 20.47 9.81 -4.16
N SER A 55 21.42 9.41 -5.00
CA SER A 55 21.90 8.03 -5.10
C SER A 55 23.35 7.95 -4.67
N ASN A 56 23.69 6.92 -3.92
CA ASN A 56 25.05 6.59 -3.50
C ASN A 56 25.38 5.15 -3.93
N PRO A 57 25.83 4.96 -5.19
CA PRO A 57 26.09 3.63 -5.74
C PRO A 57 27.13 2.85 -4.95
N GLY A 58 28.13 3.53 -4.35
CA GLY A 58 29.18 2.89 -3.56
C GLY A 58 28.66 2.17 -2.31
N PHE A 59 27.53 2.61 -1.76
CA PHE A 59 26.88 2.02 -0.59
C PHE A 59 25.57 1.30 -0.92
N LYS A 60 25.19 1.23 -2.21
CA LYS A 60 23.92 0.67 -2.69
C LYS A 60 22.72 1.35 -2.03
N GLU A 61 22.79 2.67 -1.92
CA GLU A 61 21.80 3.49 -1.21
C GLU A 61 21.15 4.50 -2.16
N ALA A 62 19.87 4.76 -1.98
CA ALA A 62 19.19 5.89 -2.61
C ALA A 62 18.15 6.48 -1.65
N ARG A 63 17.99 7.79 -1.71
CA ARG A 63 17.05 8.55 -0.88
C ARG A 63 16.27 9.53 -1.72
N ALA A 64 14.97 9.61 -1.46
CA ALA A 64 14.07 10.64 -1.96
C ALA A 64 13.54 11.45 -0.78
N ASN A 65 13.56 12.78 -0.88
CA ASN A 65 13.09 13.67 0.17
C ASN A 65 12.30 14.85 -0.41
N ASP A 66 11.05 15.00 0.02
CA ASP A 66 10.25 16.22 -0.11
C ASP A 66 10.16 16.92 1.25
N TRP A 67 10.94 17.99 1.39
CA TRP A 67 11.00 18.78 2.62
C TRP A 67 9.69 19.50 2.94
N ASN A 68 8.94 19.90 1.90
CA ASN A 68 7.72 20.68 2.06
C ASN A 68 6.57 19.80 2.57
N ASN A 69 6.43 18.62 1.98
CA ASN A 69 5.37 17.68 2.35
C ASN A 69 5.79 16.70 3.46
N ARG A 70 7.04 16.77 3.93
CA ARG A 70 7.63 15.88 4.94
C ARG A 70 7.48 14.41 4.56
N ILE A 71 7.87 14.08 3.33
CA ILE A 71 7.83 12.72 2.80
C ILE A 71 9.25 12.32 2.44
N GLU A 72 9.77 11.31 3.12
CA GLU A 72 11.09 10.76 2.85
C GLU A 72 11.02 9.25 2.71
N ALA A 73 11.78 8.74 1.74
CA ALA A 73 12.03 7.32 1.57
C ALA A 73 13.51 7.12 1.32
N GLU A 74 14.13 6.22 2.08
CA GLU A 74 15.51 5.82 1.93
C GLU A 74 15.55 4.30 1.77
N VAL A 75 16.34 3.84 0.80
CA VAL A 75 16.49 2.44 0.46
C VAL A 75 17.97 2.11 0.44
N ARG A 76 18.34 1.06 1.16
CA ARG A 76 19.71 0.52 1.21
C ARG A 76 19.72 -0.94 0.82
N GLY A 77 20.59 -1.32 -0.10
CA GLY A 77 20.82 -2.72 -0.44
C GLY A 77 21.50 -3.48 0.70
N ALA A 78 20.88 -4.57 1.15
CA ALA A 78 21.40 -5.46 2.19
C ALA A 78 22.01 -6.77 1.62
N GLY A 79 22.02 -6.91 0.28
CA GLY A 79 22.49 -8.11 -0.42
C GLY A 79 21.37 -9.13 -0.68
N ASN A 80 21.63 -10.11 -1.56
CA ASN A 80 20.68 -11.20 -1.90
C ASN A 80 19.28 -10.73 -2.32
N GLY A 81 19.18 -9.60 -3.03
CA GLY A 81 17.90 -9.02 -3.45
C GLY A 81 17.06 -8.44 -2.30
N ARG A 82 17.66 -8.25 -1.11
CA ARG A 82 17.02 -7.60 0.04
C ARG A 82 17.46 -6.14 0.14
N PHE A 83 16.52 -5.30 0.51
CA PHE A 83 16.72 -3.88 0.75
C PHE A 83 16.08 -3.48 2.08
N GLU A 84 16.79 -2.66 2.85
CA GLU A 84 16.28 -1.99 4.03
C GLU A 84 15.63 -0.68 3.62
N VAL A 85 14.45 -0.40 4.17
CA VAL A 85 13.67 0.78 3.83
C VAL A 85 13.40 1.59 5.10
N ASN A 86 13.77 2.86 5.06
CA ASN A 86 13.40 3.84 6.08
C ASN A 86 12.45 4.87 5.47
N LEU A 87 11.28 5.01 6.08
CA LEU A 87 10.24 5.95 5.65
C LEU A 87 10.04 7.00 6.74
N ARG A 88 9.98 8.27 6.33
CA ARG A 88 9.61 9.36 7.21
C ARG A 88 8.41 10.08 6.65
N THR A 89 7.39 10.24 7.47
CA THR A 89 6.18 11.01 7.14
C THR A 89 5.83 11.93 8.31
N ASP A 90 4.73 12.67 8.23
CA ASP A 90 4.21 13.45 9.37
C ASP A 90 4.02 12.62 10.64
N GLN A 91 3.74 11.32 10.49
CA GLN A 91 3.52 10.40 11.61
C GLN A 91 4.81 9.83 12.22
N GLY A 92 5.98 10.25 11.73
CA GLY A 92 7.28 9.85 12.24
C GLY A 92 8.03 8.87 11.33
N TYR A 93 8.99 8.16 11.94
CA TYR A 93 9.84 7.18 11.26
C TYR A 93 9.18 5.79 11.26
N SER A 94 9.44 5.05 10.19
CA SER A 94 8.88 3.72 9.96
C SER A 94 9.90 2.88 9.19
N TRP A 95 10.10 1.65 9.63
CA TRP A 95 11.03 0.73 9.00
C TRP A 95 10.29 -0.38 8.27
N ALA A 96 10.75 -0.67 7.06
CA ALA A 96 10.26 -1.76 6.24
C ALA A 96 11.44 -2.46 5.55
N SER A 97 11.14 -3.55 4.86
CA SER A 97 12.11 -4.25 4.02
C SER A 97 11.48 -4.58 2.68
N ILE A 98 12.28 -4.46 1.62
CA ILE A 98 11.91 -4.94 0.29
C ILE A 98 12.70 -6.22 0.01
N ASN A 99 12.01 -7.28 -0.42
CA ASN A 99 12.62 -8.51 -0.88
C ASN A 99 12.26 -8.77 -2.33
N LYS A 100 13.27 -8.95 -3.17
CA LYS A 100 13.13 -9.37 -4.55
C LYS A 100 12.89 -10.88 -4.62
N SER A 101 11.93 -11.29 -5.43
CA SER A 101 11.64 -12.70 -5.75
C SER A 101 11.27 -12.81 -7.21
N GLY A 102 12.13 -13.46 -8.00
CA GLY A 102 11.99 -13.49 -9.46
C GLY A 102 12.04 -12.08 -10.05
N SER A 103 11.01 -11.71 -10.82
CA SER A 103 10.83 -10.37 -11.38
C SER A 103 10.05 -9.40 -10.48
N GLY A 104 9.61 -9.87 -9.30
CA GLY A 104 8.80 -9.08 -8.38
C GLY A 104 9.56 -8.62 -7.13
N TYR A 105 8.99 -7.62 -6.46
CA TYR A 105 9.50 -7.06 -5.21
C TYR A 105 8.37 -6.98 -4.20
N ASN A 106 8.61 -7.39 -2.97
CA ASN A 106 7.62 -7.29 -1.90
C ASN A 106 8.14 -6.38 -0.81
N ILE A 107 7.36 -5.37 -0.42
CA ILE A 107 7.65 -4.53 0.74
C ILE A 107 6.79 -4.97 1.93
N PHE A 108 7.44 -5.20 3.06
CA PHE A 108 6.80 -5.57 4.32
C PHE A 108 7.37 -4.79 5.50
N GLY A 109 6.51 -4.40 6.44
CA GLY A 109 6.87 -3.70 7.68
C GLY A 109 6.13 -2.37 7.83
N ALA A 110 6.04 -1.86 9.06
CA ALA A 110 5.34 -0.60 9.38
C ALA A 110 3.91 -0.49 8.83
N GLY A 111 3.18 -1.62 8.81
CA GLY A 111 1.81 -1.69 8.27
C GLY A 111 1.74 -1.81 6.74
N LEU A 112 2.86 -1.91 6.05
CA LEU A 112 2.93 -2.12 4.60
C LEU A 112 2.94 -3.62 4.28
N ASN A 113 2.13 -3.99 3.30
CA ASN A 113 2.16 -5.27 2.60
C ASN A 113 1.83 -5.00 1.13
N LEU A 114 2.85 -4.61 0.36
CA LEU A 114 2.70 -4.29 -1.06
C LEU A 114 3.62 -5.18 -1.90
N TYR A 115 3.16 -5.47 -3.11
CA TYR A 115 3.87 -6.23 -4.11
C TYR A 115 3.98 -5.43 -5.40
N MET A 116 5.19 -5.31 -5.91
CA MET A 116 5.48 -4.78 -7.23
C MET A 116 5.82 -5.95 -8.17
N SER A 117 5.00 -6.16 -9.18
CA SER A 117 5.28 -7.09 -10.28
C SER A 117 5.56 -6.33 -11.57
N GLY A 118 6.48 -6.83 -12.39
CA GLY A 118 6.69 -6.26 -13.71
C GLY A 118 8.03 -6.63 -14.31
N GLY A 119 8.39 -5.92 -15.37
CA GLY A 119 9.64 -6.08 -16.09
C GLY A 119 9.67 -5.15 -17.30
N ASN A 120 10.84 -4.98 -17.92
CA ASN A 120 11.02 -4.16 -19.12
C ASN A 120 10.41 -2.75 -18.98
N SER A 121 10.64 -2.12 -17.83
CA SER A 121 10.19 -0.76 -17.53
C SER A 121 8.68 -0.56 -17.33
N TYR A 122 7.91 -1.65 -17.26
CA TYR A 122 6.51 -1.63 -16.84
C TYR A 122 6.35 -2.40 -15.54
N TYR A 123 5.86 -1.72 -14.51
CA TYR A 123 5.62 -2.31 -13.20
C TYR A 123 4.23 -1.95 -12.69
N HIS A 124 3.69 -2.83 -11.86
CA HIS A 124 2.43 -2.64 -11.17
C HIS A 124 2.62 -2.92 -9.69
N VAL A 125 2.31 -1.94 -8.86
CA VAL A 125 2.33 -1.99 -7.41
C VAL A 125 0.91 -2.20 -6.91
N SER A 126 0.71 -3.26 -6.14
CA SER A 126 -0.59 -3.56 -5.54
C SER A 126 -0.43 -4.09 -4.12
N GLY A 127 -1.43 -3.87 -3.25
CA GLY A 127 -1.44 -4.45 -1.92
C GLY A 127 -2.18 -3.57 -0.92
N SER A 128 -1.89 -3.75 0.36
CA SER A 128 -2.54 -3.02 1.43
C SER A 128 -1.56 -2.29 2.33
N TYR A 129 -1.96 -1.10 2.74
CA TYR A 129 -1.37 -0.35 3.82
C TYR A 129 -2.35 -0.32 5.00
N MET A 130 -1.90 -0.65 6.20
CA MET A 130 -2.70 -0.61 7.42
C MET A 130 -2.11 0.34 8.44
N GLU A 131 -2.90 1.31 8.90
CA GLU A 131 -2.53 2.23 9.98
C GLU A 131 -3.76 2.64 10.78
N ASN A 132 -3.63 2.72 12.10
CA ASN A 132 -4.71 3.11 13.01
C ASN A 132 -6.01 2.30 12.80
N GLY A 133 -5.87 1.00 12.50
CA GLY A 133 -6.99 0.09 12.22
C GLY A 133 -7.68 0.29 10.88
N LYS A 134 -7.22 1.24 10.05
CA LYS A 134 -7.72 1.48 8.70
C LYS A 134 -6.81 0.81 7.68
N SER A 135 -7.43 0.07 6.76
CA SER A 135 -6.73 -0.52 5.61
C SER A 135 -7.01 0.33 4.38
N VAL A 136 -5.95 0.71 3.68
CA VAL A 136 -5.99 1.40 2.39
C VAL A 136 -5.38 0.45 1.35
N PHE A 137 -6.16 0.10 0.33
CA PHE A 137 -5.63 -0.63 -0.81
C PHE A 137 -4.76 0.31 -1.64
N VAL A 138 -3.61 -0.14 -2.12
CA VAL A 138 -2.71 0.60 -3.02
C VAL A 138 -2.75 -0.07 -4.38
N ASN A 139 -2.95 0.69 -5.44
CA ASN A 139 -2.94 0.23 -6.83
C ASN A 139 -2.34 1.31 -7.75
N VAL A 140 -1.11 1.09 -8.17
CA VAL A 140 -0.32 2.08 -8.92
C VAL A 140 0.46 1.39 -10.03
N SER A 141 0.52 2.03 -11.19
CA SER A 141 1.28 1.56 -12.35
C SER A 141 2.47 2.48 -12.59
N LEU A 142 3.60 1.89 -12.98
CA LEU A 142 4.82 2.56 -13.38
C LEU A 142 5.10 2.18 -14.83
N SER A 143 5.31 3.18 -15.68
CA SER A 143 5.66 3.00 -17.09
C SER A 143 6.86 3.87 -17.42
N GLY A 144 7.93 3.25 -17.90
CA GLY A 144 9.20 3.92 -18.19
C GLY A 144 9.83 3.46 -19.50
N SER A 145 10.91 4.13 -19.87
CA SER A 145 11.75 3.77 -21.03
C SER A 145 13.01 2.98 -20.65
N GLY A 146 13.26 2.74 -19.35
CA GLY A 146 14.42 2.03 -18.83
C GLY A 146 15.26 2.86 -17.85
N GLY A 147 16.01 2.17 -16.99
CA GLY A 147 16.91 2.78 -16.01
C GLY A 147 16.17 3.41 -14.81
N ALA A 148 16.00 4.74 -14.84
CA ALA A 148 15.52 5.53 -13.70
C ALA A 148 14.32 6.43 -14.01
N ASN A 149 13.81 6.41 -15.25
CA ASN A 149 12.74 7.31 -15.70
C ASN A 149 11.40 6.57 -15.75
N PHE A 150 10.43 7.02 -14.95
CA PHE A 150 9.11 6.40 -14.86
C PHE A 150 8.01 7.46 -14.77
N ASN A 151 6.94 7.27 -15.53
CA ASN A 151 5.64 7.85 -15.24
C ASN A 151 4.92 6.93 -14.26
N ILE A 152 4.46 7.47 -13.15
CA ILE A 152 3.74 6.75 -12.11
C ILE A 152 2.32 7.28 -12.04
N TYR A 153 1.34 6.39 -12.17
CA TYR A 153 -0.06 6.78 -12.23
C TYR A 153 -0.98 5.72 -11.60
N GLY A 154 -2.12 6.17 -11.09
CA GLY A 154 -3.12 5.32 -10.45
C GLY A 154 -3.49 5.83 -9.06
N GLN A 155 -4.70 5.56 -8.59
CA GLN A 155 -5.18 5.92 -7.25
C GLN A 155 -4.91 7.40 -6.86
N GLY A 156 -5.26 8.32 -7.76
CA GLY A 156 -5.08 9.75 -7.52
C GLY A 156 -3.63 10.25 -7.61
N LEU A 157 -2.70 9.43 -8.08
CA LEU A 157 -1.29 9.75 -8.25
C LEU A 157 -0.99 9.99 -9.74
N ASN A 158 -0.20 11.02 -10.00
CA ASN A 158 0.39 11.34 -11.31
C ASN A 158 1.76 11.97 -11.08
N LEU A 159 2.79 11.14 -11.09
CA LEU A 159 4.18 11.54 -10.83
C LEU A 159 5.07 11.18 -12.01
N PHE A 160 6.16 11.93 -12.14
CA PHE A 160 7.30 11.62 -12.97
C PHE A 160 8.52 11.42 -12.08
N ALA A 161 9.17 10.26 -12.21
CA ALA A 161 10.43 9.94 -11.59
C ALA A 161 11.56 9.98 -12.63
N SER A 162 12.71 10.47 -12.17
CA SER A 162 13.98 10.51 -12.87
C SER A 162 15.10 10.14 -11.90
N SER A 163 16.34 10.09 -12.37
CA SER A 163 17.51 9.83 -11.51
C SER A 163 17.73 10.88 -10.41
N GLY A 164 17.27 12.12 -10.61
CA GLY A 164 17.51 13.23 -9.68
C GLY A 164 16.27 13.76 -8.95
N SER A 165 15.07 13.34 -9.36
CA SER A 165 13.83 13.83 -8.75
C SER A 165 12.63 12.92 -8.98
N ILE A 166 11.65 13.04 -8.08
CA ILE A 166 10.30 12.50 -8.26
C ILE A 166 9.34 13.65 -8.00
N ASN A 167 8.55 14.03 -8.99
CA ASN A 167 7.69 15.21 -8.91
C ASN A 167 6.33 14.98 -9.57
N GLY A 168 5.32 15.75 -9.17
CA GLY A 168 3.97 15.69 -9.74
C GLY A 168 2.90 15.95 -8.69
N TRP A 169 1.80 15.22 -8.75
CA TRP A 169 0.63 15.42 -7.89
C TRP A 169 0.12 14.11 -7.31
N TYR A 170 -0.43 14.18 -6.09
CA TYR A 170 -1.13 13.06 -5.47
C TYR A 170 -2.37 13.53 -4.71
N ASP A 171 -3.34 12.63 -4.55
CA ASP A 171 -4.53 12.83 -3.73
C ASP A 171 -4.33 12.15 -2.36
N PRO A 172 -4.16 12.90 -1.25
CA PRO A 172 -3.89 12.34 0.07
C PRO A 172 -5.08 11.57 0.66
N GLU A 173 -6.31 11.76 0.16
CA GLU A 173 -7.47 10.98 0.58
C GLU A 173 -7.44 9.57 -0.01
N LEU A 174 -6.97 9.45 -1.24
CA LEU A 174 -6.86 8.17 -1.93
C LEU A 174 -5.57 7.45 -1.56
N LEU A 175 -4.45 8.17 -1.47
CA LEU A 175 -3.14 7.59 -1.18
C LEU A 175 -2.43 8.36 -0.05
N PRO A 176 -2.42 7.80 1.18
CA PRO A 176 -1.72 8.40 2.30
C PRO A 176 -0.22 8.59 2.03
N LYS A 177 0.41 9.59 2.67
CA LYS A 177 1.84 9.89 2.53
C LYS A 177 2.75 8.68 2.74
N LYS A 178 2.41 7.77 3.66
CA LYS A 178 3.22 6.56 3.89
C LYS A 178 3.14 5.56 2.74
N ALA A 179 1.96 5.43 2.12
CA ALA A 179 1.79 4.62 0.92
C ALA A 179 2.53 5.24 -0.27
N LEU A 180 2.48 6.58 -0.42
CA LEU A 180 3.30 7.30 -1.39
C LEU A 180 4.81 7.06 -1.15
N ALA A 181 5.28 7.18 0.09
CA ALA A 181 6.67 6.90 0.45
C ALA A 181 7.09 5.45 0.14
N ALA A 182 6.18 4.48 0.32
CA ALA A 182 6.41 3.08 -0.04
C ALA A 182 6.50 2.86 -1.56
N VAL A 183 5.65 3.52 -2.36
CA VAL A 183 5.77 3.53 -3.83
C VAL A 183 7.11 4.14 -4.26
N THR A 184 7.50 5.26 -3.62
CA THR A 184 8.83 5.85 -3.83
C THR A 184 9.96 4.89 -3.49
N ALA A 185 9.85 4.12 -2.40
CA ALA A 185 10.86 3.12 -2.04
C ALA A 185 11.01 2.02 -3.12
N PHE A 186 9.94 1.59 -3.78
CA PHE A 186 10.06 0.68 -4.93
C PHE A 186 10.84 1.31 -6.08
N ILE A 187 10.56 2.57 -6.43
CA ILE A 187 11.28 3.29 -7.49
C ILE A 187 12.78 3.38 -7.15
N LEU A 188 13.10 3.76 -5.92
CA LEU A 188 14.48 3.83 -5.44
C LEU A 188 15.17 2.46 -5.46
N THR A 189 14.44 1.38 -5.15
CA THR A 189 14.95 0.00 -5.26
C THR A 189 15.37 -0.33 -6.69
N LEU A 190 14.54 0.01 -7.68
CA LEU A 190 14.87 -0.18 -9.10
C LEU A 190 16.12 0.63 -9.50
N GLN A 191 16.25 1.87 -9.00
CA GLN A 191 17.42 2.69 -9.27
C GLN A 191 18.70 2.14 -8.63
N VAL A 192 18.64 1.68 -7.37
CA VAL A 192 19.76 1.04 -6.69
C VAL A 192 20.21 -0.21 -7.43
N GLU A 193 19.26 -1.02 -7.91
CA GLU A 193 19.57 -2.23 -8.67
C GLU A 193 20.20 -1.92 -10.03
N ALA A 194 19.65 -0.95 -10.77
CA ALA A 194 20.20 -0.53 -12.06
C ALA A 194 21.59 0.11 -11.96
N ALA A 195 21.97 0.63 -10.79
CA ALA A 195 23.29 1.20 -10.54
C ALA A 195 24.36 0.15 -10.17
N GLN A 196 24.00 -1.13 -9.98
CA GLN A 196 25.00 -2.16 -9.62
C GLN A 196 25.70 -2.71 -10.86
N PRO A 197 27.04 -2.80 -10.85
CA PRO A 197 27.78 -3.42 -11.96
C PRO A 197 27.48 -4.93 -12.01
N GLY A 198 26.86 -5.39 -13.09
CA GLY A 198 26.58 -6.81 -13.35
C GLY A 198 25.11 -7.18 -13.58
N ASN A 199 24.20 -6.20 -13.59
CA ASN A 199 22.83 -6.32 -14.11
C ASN A 199 22.67 -5.55 -15.42
#